data_AF-A0A7S0Z4N9-F1
#
_entry.id   AF-A0A7S0Z4N9-F1
#
_cell.length_a   1.000
_cell.length_b   1.000
_cell.length_c   1.000
_cell.angle_alpha   90.00
_cell.angle_beta   90.00
_cell.angle_gamma   90.00
#
_symmetry.space_group_name_H-M   'P 1'
#
loop_
_entity.id
_entity.type
_entity.pdbx_description
1 polymer ?
#
loop_
_entity_poly.entity_id
_entity_poly.type
_entity_poly.pdbx_seq_one_letter_code
_entity_poly.pdbx_strand_id
1 'polypeptide(L)'
;QRRAMSNDDLRVFLGFDCNVGDLFESLKAHDKVEYDEETKMFRYKAKHDVMCKEDVLELVNATPDGLAIDEIADAYVKAVEDAVALAEEDGSVILLTNTETKKKVLFRKQPEYEVEVNGEFVASFHEVEIPEHDVDFDKAL
;
A
#
# COMPACT_ATOMS: atom_id res chain seq x y z
N GLN A 1 4.30 14.51 12.14
CA GLN A 1 2.86 14.88 12.07
C GLN A 1 2.65 15.76 10.85
N ARG A 2 1.61 15.49 10.06
CA ARG A 2 1.18 16.32 8.92
C ARG A 2 0.47 17.57 9.45
N ARG A 3 1.25 18.55 9.89
CA ARG A 3 0.68 19.82 10.35
C ARG A 3 0.53 20.75 9.16
N ALA A 4 -0.66 21.33 9.01
CA ALA A 4 -0.87 22.43 8.07
C ALA A 4 0.06 23.59 8.45
N MET A 5 0.81 24.12 7.50
CA MET A 5 1.75 25.21 7.72
C MET A 5 1.30 26.45 6.95
N SER A 6 1.33 27.59 7.62
CA SER A 6 1.16 28.86 6.94
C SER A 6 2.44 29.22 6.19
N ASN A 7 2.34 30.21 5.31
CA ASN A 7 3.53 30.76 4.66
C ASN A 7 4.56 31.35 5.61
N ASP A 8 4.10 31.96 6.70
CA ASP A 8 5.00 32.49 7.73
C ASP A 8 5.70 31.34 8.46
N ASP A 9 5.00 30.24 8.74
CA ASP A 9 5.61 29.03 9.32
C ASP A 9 6.67 28.44 8.39
N LEU A 10 6.36 28.32 7.09
CA LEU A 10 7.30 27.82 6.09
C LEU A 10 8.53 28.73 5.96
N ARG A 11 8.33 30.05 5.97
CA ARG A 11 9.42 31.02 5.93
C ARG A 11 10.32 30.92 7.15
N VAL A 12 9.76 30.77 8.35
CA VAL A 12 10.52 30.58 9.59
C VAL A 12 11.30 29.27 9.55
N PHE A 13 10.71 28.20 9.00
CA PHE A 13 11.34 26.89 8.94
C PHE A 13 12.45 26.80 7.88
N LEU A 14 12.23 27.36 6.70
CA LEU A 14 13.12 27.27 5.54
C LEU A 14 14.14 28.41 5.47
N GLY A 15 13.87 29.53 6.13
CA GLY A 15 14.72 30.73 6.13
C GLY A 15 14.55 31.62 4.90
N PHE A 16 13.63 31.30 3.98
CA PHE A 16 13.31 32.10 2.79
C PHE A 16 11.81 32.09 2.48
N ASP A 17 11.34 33.07 1.72
CA ASP A 17 9.92 33.22 1.40
C ASP A 17 9.49 32.23 0.30
N CYS A 18 8.40 31.52 0.54
CA CYS A 18 7.84 30.53 -0.39
C CYS A 18 6.70 31.10 -1.25
N ASN A 19 6.25 32.33 -0.98
CA ASN A 19 5.16 33.01 -1.71
C ASN A 19 5.60 33.80 -2.94
N VAL A 20 6.87 33.69 -3.34
CA VAL A 20 7.44 34.54 -4.37
C VAL A 20 7.54 33.81 -5.70
N GLY A 21 6.86 34.38 -6.71
CA GLY A 21 7.00 34.03 -8.12
C GLY A 21 6.80 32.54 -8.40
N ASP A 22 7.68 31.98 -9.23
CA ASP A 22 7.58 30.62 -9.75
C ASP A 22 7.66 29.52 -8.66
N LEU A 23 8.25 29.83 -7.50
CA LEU A 23 8.35 28.88 -6.39
C LEU A 23 6.97 28.57 -5.80
N PHE A 24 6.12 29.59 -5.63
CA PHE A 24 4.78 29.42 -5.09
C PHE A 24 3.89 28.60 -6.03
N GLU A 25 3.97 28.90 -7.33
CA GLU A 25 3.24 28.15 -8.37
C GLU A 25 3.75 26.69 -8.46
N SER A 26 5.07 26.48 -8.37
CA SER A 26 5.65 25.14 -8.36
C SER A 26 5.23 24.35 -7.11
N LEU A 27 5.15 25.01 -5.95
CA LEU A 27 4.74 24.39 -4.70
C LEU A 27 3.24 24.03 -4.72
N LYS A 28 2.40 24.90 -5.29
CA LYS A 28 0.97 24.61 -5.55
C LYS A 28 0.77 23.47 -6.54
N ALA A 29 1.66 23.35 -7.54
CA ALA A 29 1.58 22.32 -8.57
C ALA A 29 2.14 20.96 -8.12
N HIS A 30 2.74 20.85 -6.93
CA HIS A 30 3.39 19.62 -6.49
C HIS A 30 2.37 18.58 -6.00
N ASP A 31 2.46 17.35 -6.51
CA ASP A 31 1.47 16.27 -6.26
C ASP A 31 1.24 15.93 -4.78
N LYS A 32 2.26 16.16 -3.94
CA LYS A 32 2.23 15.91 -2.49
C LYS A 32 1.88 17.13 -1.64
N VAL A 33 1.53 18.24 -2.26
CA VAL A 33 1.22 19.50 -1.58
C VAL A 33 -0.18 19.94 -1.98
N GLU A 34 -0.98 20.25 -0.97
CA GLU A 34 -2.30 20.84 -1.14
C GLU A 34 -2.27 22.25 -0.56
N TYR A 35 -2.71 23.23 -1.33
CA TYR A 35 -2.85 24.61 -0.87
C TYR A 35 -4.32 24.97 -0.76
N ASP A 36 -4.74 25.35 0.45
CA ASP A 36 -6.08 25.82 0.73
C ASP A 36 -6.12 27.36 0.57
N GLU A 37 -6.85 27.85 -0.43
CA GLU A 37 -6.92 29.29 -0.73
C GLU A 37 -7.71 30.09 0.33
N GLU A 38 -8.64 29.45 1.05
CA GLU A 38 -9.42 30.12 2.09
C GLU A 38 -8.59 30.33 3.35
N THR A 39 -7.87 29.28 3.77
CA THR A 39 -7.05 29.34 5.00
C THR A 39 -5.61 29.79 4.74
N LYS A 40 -5.18 29.86 3.47
CA LYS A 40 -3.80 30.17 3.02
C LYS A 40 -2.76 29.24 3.63
N MET A 41 -3.13 27.98 3.83
CA MET A 41 -2.32 26.95 4.47
C MET A 41 -1.87 25.91 3.45
N PHE A 42 -0.63 25.45 3.61
CA PHE A 42 -0.10 24.28 2.92
C PHE A 42 -0.31 23.03 3.77
N ARG A 43 -0.83 21.97 3.14
CA ARG A 43 -1.00 20.65 3.74
C ARG A 43 -0.26 19.61 2.92
N TYR A 44 0.25 18.59 3.62
CA TYR A 44 0.83 17.44 2.94
C TYR A 44 -0.29 16.54 2.43
N LYS A 45 -0.26 16.24 1.13
CA LYS A 45 -1.15 15.30 0.49
C LYS A 45 -0.43 13.97 0.30
N ALA A 46 -0.91 12.97 1.01
CA ALA A 46 -0.49 11.59 0.80
C ALA A 46 -0.88 11.10 -0.59
N LYS A 47 -0.26 10.02 -1.05
CA LYS A 47 -0.87 9.21 -2.11
C LYS A 47 -2.17 8.57 -1.57
N HIS A 48 -1.99 7.85 -0.46
CA HIS A 48 -2.99 7.23 0.43
C HIS A 48 -3.54 8.14 1.54
N ASP A 49 -4.79 8.63 1.53
CA ASP A 49 -5.36 9.32 2.71
C ASP A 49 -5.81 8.32 3.79
N VAL A 50 -4.85 7.55 4.30
CA VAL A 50 -5.05 6.58 5.39
C VAL A 50 -4.43 7.12 6.67
N MET A 51 -5.17 7.01 7.78
CA MET A 51 -4.80 7.59 9.07
C MET A 51 -4.61 6.54 10.16
N CYS A 52 -5.22 5.36 10.00
CA CYS A 52 -5.10 4.24 10.92
C CYS A 52 -4.99 2.89 10.21
N LYS A 53 -4.78 1.84 11.03
CA LYS A 53 -4.69 0.45 10.59
C LYS A 53 -5.97 -0.01 9.87
N GLU A 54 -7.13 0.43 10.34
CA GLU A 54 -8.43 0.09 9.73
C GLU A 54 -8.56 0.68 8.32
N ASP A 55 -8.15 1.93 8.11
CA ASP A 55 -8.17 2.57 6.79
C ASP A 55 -7.27 1.83 5.80
N VAL A 56 -6.12 1.32 6.26
CA VAL A 56 -5.23 0.49 5.42
C VAL A 56 -5.93 -0.79 4.97
N LEU A 57 -6.65 -1.46 5.89
CA LEU A 57 -7.40 -2.66 5.55
C LEU A 57 -8.52 -2.37 4.55
N GLU A 58 -9.28 -1.28 4.73
CA GLU A 58 -10.31 -0.85 3.78
C GLU A 58 -9.72 -0.55 2.40
N LEU A 59 -8.58 0.14 2.36
CA LEU A 59 -7.89 0.48 1.11
C LEU A 59 -7.40 -0.78 0.37
N VAL A 60 -6.81 -1.75 1.09
CA VAL A 60 -6.40 -3.04 0.50
C VAL A 60 -7.62 -3.79 -0.04
N ASN A 61 -8.74 -3.77 0.67
CA ASN A 61 -9.98 -4.43 0.23
C ASN A 61 -10.63 -3.77 -0.99
N ALA A 62 -10.46 -2.45 -1.15
CA ALA A 62 -10.94 -1.68 -2.29
C ALA A 62 -9.99 -1.77 -3.51
N THR A 63 -8.74 -2.21 -3.32
CA THR A 63 -7.72 -2.23 -4.37
C THR A 63 -7.46 -3.67 -4.84
N PRO A 64 -8.12 -4.13 -5.93
CA PRO A 64 -7.98 -5.51 -6.40
C PRO A 64 -6.57 -5.84 -6.90
N ASP A 65 -5.84 -4.86 -7.40
CA ASP A 65 -4.46 -5.01 -7.92
C ASP A 65 -3.40 -5.11 -6.81
N GLY A 66 -3.82 -4.98 -5.55
CA GLY A 66 -2.93 -4.94 -4.40
C GLY A 66 -2.39 -3.55 -4.10
N LEU A 67 -1.96 -3.36 -2.86
CA LEU A 67 -1.44 -2.09 -2.34
C LEU A 67 0.03 -2.27 -1.96
N ALA A 68 0.92 -1.51 -2.60
CA ALA A 68 2.32 -1.51 -2.23
C ALA A 68 2.53 -0.75 -0.91
N ILE A 69 3.30 -1.33 0.02
CA ILE A 69 3.57 -0.72 1.33
C ILE A 69 4.24 0.66 1.18
N ASP A 70 5.08 0.83 0.15
CA ASP A 70 5.75 2.11 -0.14
C ASP A 70 4.76 3.25 -0.45
N GLU A 71 3.54 2.92 -0.89
CA GLU A 71 2.50 3.93 -1.20
C GLU A 71 1.78 4.47 0.01
N ILE A 72 1.82 3.73 1.12
CA ILE A 72 1.27 4.14 2.41
C ILE A 72 2.36 4.48 3.41
N ALA A 73 3.64 4.26 3.08
CA ALA A 73 4.75 4.58 3.97
C ALA A 73 4.80 6.07 4.35
N ASP A 74 4.29 6.95 3.48
CA ASP A 74 4.19 8.37 3.75
C ASP A 74 2.86 8.79 4.41
N ALA A 75 1.91 7.85 4.59
CA ALA A 75 0.58 8.04 5.18
C ALA A 75 0.65 8.53 6.63
N TYR A 76 1.28 7.74 7.49
CA TYR A 76 1.48 8.07 8.89
C TYR A 76 2.66 7.28 9.46
N VAL A 77 3.13 7.65 10.65
CA VAL A 77 4.40 7.18 11.22
C VAL A 77 4.47 5.65 11.33
N LYS A 78 3.35 4.99 11.63
CA LYS A 78 3.27 3.54 11.83
C LYS A 78 2.64 2.79 10.66
N ALA A 79 2.41 3.44 9.52
CA ALA A 79 1.71 2.83 8.39
C ALA A 79 2.34 1.52 7.92
N VAL A 80 3.67 1.48 7.85
CA VAL A 80 4.42 0.28 7.47
C VAL A 80 4.31 -0.82 8.52
N GLU A 81 4.39 -0.48 9.80
CA GLU A 81 4.30 -1.44 10.92
C GLU A 81 2.90 -2.04 10.99
N ASP A 82 1.87 -1.19 10.92
CA ASP A 82 0.47 -1.61 10.96
C ASP A 82 0.09 -2.47 9.74
N ALA A 83 0.61 -2.12 8.56
CA ALA A 83 0.45 -2.92 7.35
C ALA A 83 1.05 -4.33 7.47
N VAL A 84 2.23 -4.44 8.08
CA VAL A 84 2.87 -5.74 8.34
C VAL A 84 2.11 -6.50 9.43
N ALA A 85 1.64 -5.83 10.49
CA ALA A 85 0.84 -6.44 11.54
C ALA A 85 -0.50 -6.98 11.00
N LEU A 86 -1.16 -6.28 10.07
CA LEU A 86 -2.36 -6.78 9.40
C LEU A 86 -2.13 -8.12 8.67
N ALA A 87 -0.92 -8.33 8.15
CA ALA A 87 -0.56 -9.55 7.42
C ALA A 87 -0.06 -10.67 8.34
N GLU A 88 0.89 -10.36 9.23
CA GLU A 88 1.61 -11.35 10.03
C GLU A 88 0.89 -11.68 11.35
N GLU A 89 0.23 -10.71 11.98
CA GLU A 89 -0.45 -10.89 13.27
C GLU A 89 -1.93 -11.20 13.10
N ASP A 90 -2.65 -10.36 12.35
CA ASP A 90 -4.10 -10.52 12.17
C ASP A 90 -4.45 -11.56 11.10
N GLY A 91 -3.54 -11.82 10.16
CA GLY A 91 -3.78 -12.68 9.00
C GLY A 91 -4.95 -12.19 8.12
N SER A 92 -5.29 -10.90 8.18
CA SER A 92 -6.43 -10.30 7.49
C SER A 92 -6.11 -9.92 6.04
N VAL A 93 -4.84 -9.82 5.70
CA VAL A 93 -4.34 -9.52 4.34
C VAL A 93 -3.19 -10.46 3.98
N ILE A 94 -2.96 -10.66 2.69
CA ILE A 94 -1.85 -11.48 2.18
C ILE A 94 -0.69 -10.55 1.84
N LEU A 95 0.47 -10.78 2.45
CA LEU A 95 1.70 -10.04 2.16
C LEU A 95 2.57 -10.83 1.18
N LEU A 96 2.81 -10.26 0.00
CA LEU A 96 3.74 -10.78 -0.99
C LEU A 96 5.00 -9.92 -1.01
N THR A 97 6.15 -10.56 -0.80
CA THR A 97 7.46 -9.91 -0.93
C THR A 97 8.11 -10.37 -2.22
N ASN A 98 8.37 -9.44 -3.14
CA ASN A 98 9.13 -9.73 -4.34
C ASN A 98 10.61 -9.96 -3.97
N THR A 99 11.16 -11.11 -4.38
CA THR A 99 12.52 -11.54 -4.03
C THR A 99 13.62 -10.69 -4.67
N GLU A 100 13.40 -10.16 -5.87
CA GLU A 100 14.38 -9.35 -6.61
C GLU A 100 14.36 -7.88 -6.15
N THR A 101 13.16 -7.30 -6.05
CA THR A 101 12.99 -5.87 -5.77
C THR A 101 12.83 -5.56 -4.29
N LYS A 102 12.64 -6.58 -3.44
CA LYS A 102 12.29 -6.48 -2.01
C LYS A 102 11.01 -5.66 -1.74
N LYS A 103 10.22 -5.39 -2.78
CA LYS A 103 8.96 -4.68 -2.66
C LYS A 103 7.93 -5.57 -1.99
N LYS A 104 7.19 -4.97 -1.06
CA LYS A 104 6.12 -5.61 -0.30
C LYS A 104 4.77 -5.12 -0.81
N VAL A 105 3.91 -6.03 -1.21
CA VAL A 105 2.57 -5.75 -1.72
C VAL A 105 1.54 -6.50 -0.88
N LEU A 106 0.51 -5.79 -0.45
CA LEU A 106 -0.62 -6.31 0.31
C LEU A 106 -1.75 -6.64 -0.65
N PHE A 107 -2.35 -7.81 -0.49
CA PHE A 107 -3.53 -8.23 -1.21
C PHE A 107 -4.65 -8.53 -0.23
N ARG A 108 -5.88 -8.29 -0.67
CA ARG A 108 -7.07 -8.69 0.06
C ARG A 108 -7.06 -10.20 0.27
N LYS A 109 -7.25 -10.63 1.52
CA LYS A 109 -7.59 -12.01 1.82
C LYS A 109 -9.07 -12.22 1.57
N GLN A 110 -9.43 -13.31 0.90
CA GLN A 110 -10.81 -13.69 0.63
C GLN A 110 -11.11 -14.97 1.44
N PRO A 111 -11.58 -14.84 2.69
CA PRO A 111 -11.83 -15.99 3.55
C PRO A 111 -12.90 -16.92 2.97
N GLU A 112 -13.73 -16.44 2.03
CA GLU A 112 -14.74 -17.23 1.34
C GLU A 112 -14.14 -18.36 0.47
N TYR A 113 -12.86 -18.27 0.13
CA TYR A 113 -12.13 -19.27 -0.66
C TYR A 113 -11.09 -20.04 0.15
N GLU A 114 -10.99 -19.80 1.47
CA GLU A 114 -10.03 -20.49 2.31
C GLU A 114 -10.56 -21.89 2.67
N VAL A 115 -9.87 -22.91 2.19
CA VAL A 115 -10.18 -24.31 2.47
C VAL A 115 -9.02 -24.90 3.26
N GLU A 116 -9.31 -25.45 4.43
CA GLU A 116 -8.34 -26.21 5.20
C GLU A 116 -8.03 -27.52 4.47
N VAL A 117 -6.76 -27.72 4.14
CA VAL A 117 -6.27 -28.93 3.47
C VAL A 117 -5.24 -29.61 4.36
N ASN A 118 -5.34 -30.93 4.51
CA ASN A 118 -4.36 -31.71 5.27
C ASN A 118 -2.98 -31.65 4.58
N GLY A 119 -1.91 -31.49 5.36
CA GLY A 119 -0.53 -31.52 4.86
C GLY A 119 -0.17 -32.81 4.09
N GLU A 120 -0.75 -33.96 4.45
CA GLU A 120 -0.58 -35.20 3.69
C GLU A 120 -1.16 -35.09 2.28
N PHE A 121 -2.33 -34.43 2.13
CA PHE A 121 -2.94 -34.21 0.82
C PHE A 121 -2.10 -33.24 -0.02
N VAL A 122 -1.57 -32.18 0.60
CA VAL A 122 -0.67 -31.24 -0.08
C VAL A 122 0.59 -31.96 -0.57
N ALA A 123 1.18 -32.84 0.25
CA ALA A 123 2.34 -33.63 -0.15
C ALA A 123 2.01 -34.56 -1.33
N SER A 124 0.91 -35.32 -1.24
CA SER A 124 0.46 -36.19 -2.33
C SER A 124 0.18 -35.42 -3.61
N PHE A 125 -0.39 -34.21 -3.53
CA PHE A 125 -0.66 -33.37 -4.69
C PHE A 125 0.64 -32.93 -5.40
N HIS A 126 1.68 -32.59 -4.63
CA HIS A 126 2.98 -32.21 -5.18
C HIS A 126 3.80 -33.39 -5.75
N GLU A 127 3.52 -34.62 -5.31
CA GLU A 127 4.17 -35.83 -5.82
C GLU A 127 3.62 -36.27 -7.19
N VAL A 128 2.46 -35.76 -7.62
CA VAL A 128 1.90 -36.10 -8.93
C VAL A 128 2.65 -35.34 -10.03
N GLU A 129 3.45 -36.08 -10.81
CA GLU A 129 4.04 -35.56 -12.05
C GLU A 129 2.96 -35.47 -13.14
N ILE A 130 2.62 -34.25 -13.55
CA ILE A 130 1.70 -34.00 -14.67
C ILE A 130 2.50 -34.14 -15.98
N PRO A 131 2.16 -35.09 -16.87
CA PRO A 131 2.86 -35.23 -18.16
C PRO A 131 2.63 -34.01 -19.05
N GLU A 132 3.70 -33.41 -19.58
CA GLU A 132 3.62 -32.19 -20.42
C GLU A 132 2.96 -32.41 -21.79
N HIS A 133 2.82 -33.67 -22.23
CA HIS A 133 2.05 -34.04 -23.41
C HIS A 133 1.79 -35.56 -23.41
N ASP A 134 0.61 -35.96 -22.95
CA ASP A 134 0.14 -37.34 -23.08
C ASP A 134 -1.29 -37.34 -23.65
N VAL A 135 -1.40 -37.88 -24.87
CA VAL A 135 -2.66 -37.97 -25.63
C VAL A 135 -3.67 -38.90 -24.94
N ASP A 136 -3.18 -39.82 -24.10
CA ASP A 136 -4.02 -40.69 -23.29
C ASP A 136 -4.48 -39.98 -22.00
N PHE A 137 -3.72 -38.99 -21.49
CA PHE A 137 -4.14 -38.15 -20.37
C PHE A 137 -5.30 -37.21 -20.77
N ASP A 138 -5.21 -36.59 -21.96
CA ASP A 138 -6.31 -35.78 -22.54
C ASP A 138 -7.58 -36.60 -22.83
N LYS A 139 -7.46 -37.91 -23.04
CA LYS A 139 -8.60 -38.82 -23.20
C LYS A 139 -9.20 -39.34 -21.88
N ALA A 140 -8.42 -39.30 -20.80
CA ALA A 140 -8.81 -39.80 -19.48
C ALA A 140 -9.41 -38.72 -18.57
N LEU A 141 -9.25 -37.44 -18.93
CA LEU A 141 -9.96 -36.28 -18.40
C LEU A 141 -11.45 -36.28 -18.80
#